data_AF-A0A7J3J260-F1
#
_entry.id   AF-A0A7J3J260-F1
#
_cell.length_a   1.000
_cell.length_b   1.000
_cell.length_c   1.000
_cell.angle_alpha   90.00
_cell.angle_beta   90.00
_cell.angle_gamma   90.00
#
_symmetry.space_group_name_H-M   'P 1'
#
loop_
_entity.id
_entity.type
_entity.pdbx_description
1 polymer ?
#
loop_
_entity_poly.entity_id
_entity_poly.type
_entity_poly.pdbx_seq_one_letter_code
_entity_poly.pdbx_strand_id
1 'polypeptide(L)' 'MIIPVRCFTCGKLVADKWEEFARRVKAGEEPAEILDSLGLKRYCCRRMLLSHVDIIDEVLRFYEETEKRRESRLQYYRE' A
#
# COMPACT_ATOMS: atom_id res chain seq x y z
N MET A 1 1.05 1.88 4.67
CA MET A 1 0.04 1.00 5.29
C MET A 1 -0.75 0.51 4.13
N ILE A 2 -1.10 -0.77 4.12
CA ILE A 2 -1.66 -1.44 2.95
C ILE A 2 -2.99 -0.81 2.55
N ILE A 3 -3.26 -0.77 1.24
CA ILE A 3 -4.52 -0.27 0.68
C ILE A 3 -5.73 -1.01 1.27
N PRO A 4 -6.86 -0.33 1.53
CA PRO A 4 -8.07 -1.03 1.95
C PRO A 4 -8.53 -2.06 0.91
N VAL A 5 -8.86 -3.27 1.37
CA VAL A 5 -9.38 -4.37 0.54
C VAL A 5 -10.62 -3.94 -0.24
N ARG A 6 -11.54 -3.23 0.43
CA ARG A 6 -12.78 -2.70 -0.13
C ARG A 6 -12.88 -1.20 0.10
N CYS A 7 -13.58 -0.49 -0.78
CA CYS A 7 -13.87 0.92 -0.61
C CYS A 7 -14.74 1.18 0.64
N PHE A 8 -14.35 2.15 1.45
CA PHE A 8 -15.06 2.54 2.67
C PHE A 8 -16.51 3.02 2.47
N THR A 9 -16.87 3.43 1.25
CA THR A 9 -18.21 3.96 0.95
C THR A 9 -19.04 2.96 0.15
N CYS A 10 -18.51 2.47 -0.97
CA CYS A 10 -19.27 1.61 -1.90
C CYS A 10 -19.15 0.12 -1.59
N GLY A 11 -18.19 -0.30 -0.75
CA GLY A 11 -17.91 -1.71 -0.46
C GLY A 11 -17.35 -2.52 -1.64
N LYS A 12 -17.15 -1.91 -2.81
CA LYS A 12 -16.54 -2.56 -3.99
C LYS A 12 -15.09 -2.95 -3.68
N LEU A 13 -14.64 -4.06 -4.26
CA LEU A 13 -13.22 -4.48 -4.22
C LEU A 13 -12.33 -3.42 -4.92
N VAL A 14 -11.23 -3.05 -4.26
CA VAL A 14 -10.27 -2.05 -4.74
C VAL A 14 -8.82 -2.55 -4.68
N ALA A 15 -8.46 -3.38 -3.70
CA ALA A 15 -7.08 -3.80 -3.50
C ALA A 15 -6.49 -4.60 -4.67
N ASP A 16 -7.33 -5.33 -5.42
CA ASP A 16 -6.94 -6.08 -6.62
C ASP A 16 -6.32 -5.19 -7.71
N LYS A 17 -6.62 -3.89 -7.69
CA LYS A 17 -6.25 -2.94 -8.75
C LYS A 17 -5.08 -2.03 -8.38
N TRP A 18 -4.64 -2.06 -7.12
CA TRP A 18 -3.63 -1.13 -6.64
C TRP A 18 -2.29 -1.29 -7.35
N GLU A 19 -1.80 -2.52 -7.48
CA GLU A 19 -0.48 -2.77 -8.09
C GLU A 19 -0.42 -2.31 -9.54
N GLU A 20 -1.49 -2.58 -10.31
CA GLU A 20 -1.57 -2.14 -11.71
C GLU A 20 -1.67 -0.62 -11.81
N PHE A 21 -2.49 0.02 -10.96
CA PHE A 21 -2.58 1.47 -10.89
C PHE A 21 -1.23 2.11 -10.55
N ALA A 22 -0.57 1.66 -9.49
CA ALA A 22 0.72 2.19 -9.05
C ALA A 22 1.82 2.02 -10.11
N ARG A 23 1.84 0.88 -10.83
CA ARG A 23 2.80 0.62 -11.91
C ARG A 23 2.61 1.57 -13.09
N ARG A 24 1.36 1.77 -13.53
CA ARG A 24 1.05 2.66 -14.67
C ARG A 24 1.25 4.13 -14.33
N VAL A 25 0.88 4.56 -13.13
CA VAL A 25 1.17 5.92 -12.64
C VAL A 25 2.68 6.17 -12.61
N LYS A 26 3.47 5.18 -12.17
CA LYS A 26 4.94 5.26 -12.19
C LYS A 26 5.52 5.28 -13.61
N ALA A 27 4.83 4.70 -14.59
CA ALA A 27 5.19 4.78 -16.00
C ALA A 27 4.84 6.13 -16.65
N GLY A 28 4.13 7.01 -15.94
CA GLY A 28 3.76 8.35 -16.43
C GLY A 28 2.42 8.41 -17.16
N GLU A 29 1.59 7.37 -17.10
CA GLU A 29 0.21 7.41 -17.60
C GLU A 29 -0.66 8.34 -16.73
N GLU A 30 -1.63 9.01 -17.36
CA GLU A 30 -2.58 9.88 -16.65
C GLU A 30 -3.48 9.08 -15.70
N PRO A 31 -3.53 9.41 -14.39
CA PRO A 31 -4.31 8.65 -13.41
C PRO A 31 -5.79 8.53 -13.76
N ALA A 32 -6.37 9.52 -14.45
CA ALA A 32 -7.76 9.50 -14.87
C ALA A 32 -8.05 8.33 -15.83
N GLU A 33 -7.24 8.18 -16.88
CA GLU A 33 -7.39 7.14 -17.90
C GLU A 33 -7.18 5.74 -17.31
N ILE A 34 -6.21 5.61 -16.40
CA ILE A 34 -5.94 4.35 -15.71
C ILE A 34 -7.16 3.92 -14.89
N LEU A 35 -7.75 4.83 -14.10
CA LEU A 35 -8.93 4.55 -13.27
C LEU A 35 -10.15 4.15 -14.12
N ASP A 36 -10.28 4.73 -15.31
CA ASP A 36 -11.30 4.38 -16.29
C ASP A 36 -11.06 2.99 -16.88
N SER A 37 -9.83 2.66 -17.26
CA SER A 37 -9.46 1.31 -17.75
C SER A 37 -9.68 0.21 -16.70
N LEU A 38 -9.48 0.53 -15.41
CA LEU A 38 -9.69 -0.38 -14.28
C LEU A 38 -11.18 -0.53 -13.90
N GLY A 39 -12.10 0.13 -14.61
CA GLY A 39 -13.54 0.03 -14.41
C GLY A 39 -14.03 0.63 -13.09
N LEU A 40 -13.34 1.64 -12.56
CA LEU A 40 -13.73 2.35 -11.35
C LEU A 40 -14.58 3.57 -11.71
N LYS A 41 -15.88 3.38 -11.89
CA LYS A 41 -16.79 4.46 -12.33
C LYS A 41 -17.15 5.46 -11.22
N ARG A 42 -17.25 5.03 -9.96
CA ARG A 42 -17.69 5.89 -8.85
C ARG A 42 -16.51 6.61 -8.20
N TYR A 43 -16.65 7.91 -7.97
CA TYR A 43 -15.63 8.74 -7.30
C TYR A 43 -15.19 8.18 -5.94
N CYS A 44 -16.12 7.59 -5.19
CA CYS A 44 -15.84 7.06 -3.86
C CYS A 44 -14.90 5.84 -3.89
N CYS A 45 -14.92 5.05 -4.96
CA CYS A 45 -14.00 3.93 -5.13
C CYS A 45 -12.67 4.45 -5.75
N ARG A 46 -12.68 5.53 -6.56
CA ARG A 46 -11.46 6.20 -7.11
C ARG A 46 -10.59 6.86 -6.04
N ARG A 47 -11.20 7.56 -5.08
CA ARG A 47 -10.46 8.25 -4.00
C ARG A 47 -9.58 7.30 -3.17
N MET A 48 -9.96 6.01 -3.11
CA MET A 48 -9.19 5.00 -2.40
C MET A 48 -7.83 4.71 -3.03
N LEU A 49 -7.70 4.87 -4.35
CA LEU A 49 -6.42 4.72 -5.05
C LEU A 49 -5.66 6.04 -5.12
N LEU A 50 -6.36 7.14 -5.43
CA LEU A 50 -5.73 8.45 -5.62
C LEU A 50 -5.06 9.00 -4.35
N SER A 51 -5.67 8.78 -3.18
CA SER A 51 -5.17 9.32 -1.90
C SER A 51 -4.40 8.30 -1.08
N HIS A 52 -4.07 7.13 -1.65
CA HIS A 52 -3.36 6.10 -0.93
C HIS A 52 -1.86 6.40 -0.88
N VAL A 53 -1.27 6.29 0.31
CA VAL A 53 0.17 6.40 0.53
C VAL A 53 0.64 5.14 1.23
N ASP A 54 1.52 4.39 0.59
CA ASP A 54 2.02 3.16 1.18
C ASP A 54 3.25 3.38 2.07
N ILE A 55 2.98 3.64 3.35
CA ILE A 55 4.00 3.75 4.41
C ILE A 55 4.45 2.39 5.01
N ILE A 56 4.02 1.23 4.50
CA ILE A 56 4.29 -0.05 5.18
C ILE A 56 5.78 -0.39 5.18
N ASP A 57 6.47 -0.12 4.07
CA ASP A 57 7.89 -0.41 3.88
C ASP A 57 8.79 0.42 4.80
N GLU A 58 8.35 1.63 5.16
CA GLU A 58 9.04 2.48 6.15
C GLU A 58 8.90 1.92 7.56
N VAL A 59 7.71 1.47 7.91
CA VAL A 59 7.41 0.94 9.24
C VAL A 59 8.09 -0.43 9.45
N LEU A 60 8.11 -1.30 8.44
CA LEU A 60 8.76 -2.61 8.53
C LEU A 60 10.25 -2.50 8.85
N ARG A 61 10.96 -1.55 8.21
CA ARG A 61 12.37 -1.29 8.48
C ARG A 61 12.65 -0.94 9.94
N PHE A 62 11.74 -0.21 10.59
CA PHE A 62 11.87 0.10 12.01
C PHE A 62 11.77 -1.15 12.88
N TYR A 63 10.79 -2.02 12.62
CA TYR A 63 10.61 -3.25 13.38
C TYR A 63 11.77 -4.23 13.20
N GLU A 64 12.26 -4.40 11.97
CA GLU A 64 13.44 -5.24 11.68
C GLU A 64 14.67 -4.80 12.48
N GLU A 65 14.91 -3.48 12.56
CA GLU A 65 16.03 -2.92 13.33
C GLU A 65 15.84 -3.14 14.84
N THR A 66 14.61 -3.02 15.35
CA THR A 66 14.33 -3.31 16.76
C THR A 66 14.55 -4.78 17.12
N GLU A 67 14.17 -5.72 16.24
CA GLU A 67 14.38 -7.15 16.47
C GLU A 67 15.88 -7.50 16.41
N LYS A 68 16.65 -6.96 15.45
CA LYS A 68 18.12 -7.15 15.41
C LYS A 68 18.81 -6.70 16.70
N ARG A 69 18.40 -5.57 17.27
CA ARG A 69 18.92 -5.07 18.56
C ARG A 69 18.53 -5.98 19.72
N ARG A 70 17.33 -6.56 19.69
CA ARG A 70 16.87 -7.52 20.68
C ARG A 70 17.67 -8.83 20.61
N GLU A 71 17.85 -9.37 19.41
CA GLU A 71 18.65 -10.56 19.15
C GLU A 71 20.10 -10.38 19.59
N SER A 72 20.74 -9.27 19.18
CA SER A 72 22.12 -8.94 19.57
C SER A 72 22.30 -8.89 21.10
N ARG A 73 21.32 -8.32 21.81
CA ARG A 73 21.31 -8.28 23.27
C ARG A 73 21.06 -9.66 23.90
N LEU A 74 20.19 -10.48 23.32
CA LEU A 74 19.95 -11.84 23.79
C LEU A 74 21.17 -12.75 23.56
N GLN A 75 21.90 -12.55 22.46
CA GLN A 75 23.15 -13.26 22.17
C GLN A 75 24.21 -12.95 23.23
N TYR A 76 24.35 -11.67 23.63
CA TYR A 76 25.26 -11.28 24.72
C TYR A 76 24.99 -11.99 26.06
N TYR A 77 23.72 -12.26 26.41
CA TYR A 77 23.39 -12.99 27.64
C TYR A 77 23.49 -14.51 27.52
N ARG A 78 23.73 -15.03 26.31
CA ARG A 78 23.77 -16.47 26.02
C ARG A 78 25.21 -16.99 25.93
N GLU A 79 26.18 -16.10 25.70
CA GLU A 79 27.64 -16.31 25.85
C GLU A 79 28.07 -16.01 27.29
#